data_AF-A0A956JI88-F1
#
_entry.id   AF-A0A956JI88-F1
#
_cell.length_a   1.000
_cell.length_b   1.000
_cell.length_c   1.000
_cell.angle_alpha   90.00
_cell.angle_beta   90.00
_cell.angle_gamma   90.00
#
_symmetry.space_group_name_H-M   'P 1'
#
loop_
_entity.id
_entity.type
_entity.pdbx_description
1 polymer ?
#
loop_
_entity_poly.entity_id
_entity_poly.type
_entity_poly.pdbx_seq_one_letter_code
_entity_poly.pdbx_strand_id
1 'polypeptide(L)'
;STSSTSSASSASSASSTSTASSTSTSTATTAETTAAGPPYVALTILGSQSDPELGAGQGVARRDGRIYAYGDRQGTGVIREYDVVAGDPPSLAYTGREVLLQVGGVDRIPHPTGLTWRPDQGTFLGNTVAGVGTIFVLDWAALWTDGDLDNAILAEVADDALTGGTRPELVPVAGAWRLASAGYLEADNTLRLYDPGALKAAAATSDPGVLVSTAAIGPWVQSLAYVDDLELLIAAQNLAYGSGWRLSVAPLTADGGLGEVQIIDEDLPSGELEGVAWLGVGSFAVLVTSAAADNLWIAALDPV
;
A
#
# COMPACT_ATOMS: atom_id res chain seq x y z
N SER A 1 6.55 -6.11 64.89
CA SER A 1 5.37 -5.94 65.76
C SER A 1 4.18 -5.65 64.85
N THR A 2 3.40 -6.67 64.47
CA THR A 2 2.07 -7.01 65.08
C THR A 2 1.10 -5.84 64.96
N SER A 3 -0.11 -5.91 64.40
CA SER A 3 -1.08 -6.98 64.11
C SER A 3 -2.28 -6.25 63.45
N SER A 4 -2.81 -6.66 62.30
CA SER A 4 -4.02 -7.48 62.09
C SER A 4 -5.25 -7.24 63.00
N THR A 5 -6.45 -7.43 62.40
CA THR A 5 -7.85 -7.54 62.92
C THR A 5 -8.69 -6.24 62.90
N SER A 6 -9.99 -6.21 62.51
CA SER A 6 -10.96 -7.25 62.10
C SER A 6 -12.33 -6.67 61.64
N SER A 7 -13.00 -7.40 60.73
CA SER A 7 -14.41 -7.87 60.69
C SER A 7 -15.67 -6.95 60.72
N ALA A 8 -16.59 -7.29 59.77
CA ALA A 8 -18.05 -7.55 59.92
C ALA A 8 -19.02 -6.36 60.08
N SER A 9 -20.27 -6.30 59.58
CA SER A 9 -21.21 -7.30 59.01
C SER A 9 -22.51 -6.59 58.52
N SER A 10 -23.15 -7.15 57.49
CA SER A 10 -24.61 -7.30 57.23
C SER A 10 -25.61 -6.13 57.38
N ALA A 11 -26.45 -5.90 56.36
CA ALA A 11 -27.91 -6.18 56.44
C ALA A 11 -28.63 -5.90 55.10
N SER A 12 -29.54 -6.82 54.80
CA SER A 12 -30.51 -6.87 53.70
C SER A 12 -31.75 -5.98 53.94
N SER A 13 -32.34 -5.45 52.87
CA SER A 13 -33.80 -5.22 52.82
C SER A 13 -34.29 -5.17 51.37
N ALA A 14 -35.19 -6.09 51.04
CA ALA A 14 -35.97 -6.12 49.81
C ALA A 14 -37.09 -5.06 49.84
N SER A 15 -37.41 -4.49 48.69
CA SER A 15 -38.73 -3.90 48.43
C SER A 15 -39.12 -4.13 46.97
N SER A 16 -40.15 -4.93 46.80
CA SER A 16 -40.89 -5.23 45.59
C SER A 16 -41.74 -4.05 45.13
N THR A 17 -41.75 -3.73 43.83
CA THR A 17 -42.96 -3.16 43.20
C THR A 17 -43.05 -3.46 41.70
N SER A 18 -44.10 -4.21 41.36
CA SER A 18 -45.00 -4.10 40.20
C SER A 18 -44.44 -3.97 38.77
N THR A 19 -44.64 -5.10 38.08
CA THR A 19 -45.01 -5.30 36.68
C THR A 19 -45.85 -4.18 36.02
N ALA A 20 -45.41 -3.75 34.85
CA ALA A 20 -46.28 -3.32 33.75
C ALA A 20 -45.61 -3.69 32.41
N SER A 21 -46.06 -4.81 31.83
CA SER A 21 -45.71 -5.20 30.46
C SER A 21 -46.48 -4.34 29.48
N SER A 22 -45.78 -3.47 28.75
CA SER A 22 -46.27 -2.87 27.52
C SER A 22 -45.55 -3.51 26.34
N THR A 23 -46.23 -4.42 25.66
CA THR A 23 -45.79 -5.03 24.41
C THR A 23 -45.91 -3.99 23.29
N SER A 24 -44.85 -3.25 23.01
CA SER A 24 -44.74 -2.44 21.81
C SER A 24 -44.19 -3.30 20.68
N THR A 25 -45.09 -3.74 19.79
CA THR A 25 -44.73 -4.39 18.52
C THR A 25 -44.11 -3.34 17.61
N SER A 26 -42.79 -3.14 17.74
CA SER A 26 -41.98 -2.42 16.79
C SER A 26 -41.78 -3.30 15.57
N THR A 27 -42.59 -3.10 14.53
CA THR A 27 -42.26 -3.53 13.17
C THR A 27 -40.99 -2.80 12.76
N ALA A 28 -39.84 -3.44 12.99
CA ALA A 28 -38.59 -3.06 12.39
C ALA A 28 -38.73 -3.27 10.88
N THR A 29 -38.99 -2.18 10.16
CA THR A 29 -38.75 -2.12 8.72
C THR A 29 -37.24 -2.20 8.55
N THR A 30 -36.73 -3.41 8.36
CA THR A 30 -35.38 -3.60 7.84
C THR A 30 -35.40 -3.05 6.42
N ALA A 31 -35.02 -1.78 6.29
CA ALA A 31 -34.63 -1.26 5.00
C ALA A 31 -33.44 -2.10 4.56
N GLU A 32 -33.68 -2.98 3.61
CA GLU A 32 -32.66 -3.67 2.87
C GLU A 32 -31.91 -2.58 2.11
N THR A 33 -30.86 -2.05 2.71
CA THR A 33 -29.86 -1.24 2.02
C THR A 33 -29.26 -2.19 1.00
N THR A 34 -29.78 -2.19 -0.23
CA THR A 34 -29.05 -2.68 -1.39
C THR A 34 -27.71 -1.98 -1.34
N ALA A 35 -26.66 -2.72 -0.96
CA ALA A 35 -25.30 -2.23 -1.02
C ALA A 35 -25.12 -1.68 -2.43
N ALA A 36 -24.92 -0.37 -2.53
CA ALA A 36 -24.39 0.19 -3.77
C ALA A 36 -23.13 -0.64 -4.07
N GLY A 37 -22.97 -1.06 -5.34
CA GLY A 37 -21.75 -1.72 -5.77
C GLY A 37 -20.52 -0.88 -5.38
N PRO A 38 -19.32 -1.48 -5.37
CA PRO A 38 -18.11 -0.72 -5.08
C PRO A 38 -18.06 0.53 -5.96
N PRO A 39 -17.61 1.69 -5.43
CA PRO A 39 -17.52 2.89 -6.24
C PRO A 39 -16.60 2.61 -7.41
N TYR A 40 -17.14 2.70 -8.63
CA TYR A 40 -16.30 2.76 -9.82
C TYR A 40 -15.52 4.06 -9.77
N VAL A 41 -14.34 4.10 -10.37
CA VAL A 41 -13.51 5.32 -10.45
C VAL A 41 -13.21 5.67 -11.90
N ALA A 42 -13.20 6.95 -12.23
CA ALA A 42 -12.74 7.46 -13.52
C ALA A 42 -11.35 8.07 -13.37
N LEU A 43 -10.43 7.71 -14.28
CA LEU A 43 -9.11 8.33 -14.36
C LEU A 43 -9.16 9.52 -15.31
N THR A 44 -8.67 10.67 -14.88
CA THR A 44 -8.47 11.85 -15.74
C THR A 44 -7.06 12.37 -15.56
N ILE A 45 -6.27 12.41 -16.64
CA ILE A 45 -4.93 12.99 -16.59
C ILE A 45 -5.03 14.52 -16.56
N LEU A 46 -4.38 15.12 -15.57
CA LEU A 46 -4.39 16.56 -15.32
C LEU A 46 -3.08 17.23 -15.79
N GLY A 47 -1.96 16.52 -15.74
CA GLY A 47 -0.68 17.02 -16.21
C GLY A 47 0.48 16.08 -15.92
N SER A 48 1.67 16.47 -16.36
CA SER A 48 2.92 15.76 -16.11
C SER A 48 4.02 16.73 -15.70
N GLN A 49 5.04 16.19 -15.04
CA GLN A 49 6.31 16.86 -14.78
C GLN A 49 7.46 15.87 -14.96
N SER A 50 8.64 16.42 -15.25
CA SER A 50 9.87 15.63 -15.38
C SER A 50 10.73 15.80 -14.14
N ASP A 51 11.20 14.69 -13.59
CA ASP A 51 12.32 14.63 -12.65
C ASP A 51 13.37 13.64 -13.16
N PRO A 52 14.37 14.11 -13.93
CA PRO A 52 15.40 13.22 -14.47
C PRO A 52 16.30 12.61 -13.38
N GLU A 53 16.34 13.21 -12.18
CA GLU A 53 17.11 12.73 -11.04
C GLU A 53 16.39 11.60 -10.28
N LEU A 54 15.15 11.27 -10.65
CA LEU A 54 14.51 10.04 -10.21
C LEU A 54 15.04 8.80 -10.97
N GLY A 55 15.57 9.01 -12.18
CA GLY A 55 15.89 7.92 -13.11
C GLY A 55 14.62 7.28 -13.69
N ALA A 56 14.68 5.99 -13.98
CA ALA A 56 13.50 5.23 -14.37
C ALA A 56 12.62 5.07 -13.12
N GLY A 57 11.48 5.78 -13.07
CA GLY A 57 10.54 5.68 -11.96
C GLY A 57 10.09 4.24 -11.77
N GLN A 58 10.03 3.79 -10.52
CA GLN A 58 9.64 2.43 -10.13
C GLN A 58 8.43 2.43 -9.18
N GLY A 59 8.02 3.62 -8.74
CA GLY A 59 6.73 3.82 -8.11
C GLY A 59 6.66 5.06 -7.24
N VAL A 60 5.58 5.15 -6.46
CA VAL A 60 5.30 6.28 -5.58
C VAL A 60 4.52 5.81 -4.36
N ALA A 61 4.78 6.45 -3.23
CA ALA A 61 4.04 6.27 -1.99
C ALA A 61 3.67 7.62 -1.38
N ARG A 62 2.57 7.64 -0.63
CA ARG A 62 2.20 8.78 0.21
C ARG A 62 2.48 8.44 1.67
N ARG A 63 3.11 9.36 2.38
CA ARG A 63 3.31 9.23 3.83
C ARG A 63 3.40 10.59 4.49
N ASP A 64 2.78 10.73 5.67
CA ASP A 64 2.87 11.93 6.51
C ASP A 64 2.60 13.25 5.75
N GLY A 65 1.67 13.22 4.79
CA GLY A 65 1.29 14.38 3.97
C GLY A 65 2.22 14.69 2.80
N ARG A 66 3.27 13.88 2.58
CA ARG A 66 4.25 14.02 1.50
C ARG A 66 4.15 12.90 0.48
N ILE A 67 4.76 13.15 -0.68
CA ILE A 67 4.91 12.19 -1.77
C ILE A 67 6.35 11.73 -1.83
N TYR A 68 6.53 10.42 -1.96
CA TYR A 68 7.83 9.76 -2.09
C TYR A 68 7.84 8.99 -3.41
N ALA A 69 8.48 9.55 -4.43
CA ALA A 69 8.72 8.83 -5.67
C ALA A 69 10.06 8.10 -5.58
N TYR A 70 10.13 6.90 -6.10
CA TYR A 70 11.35 6.10 -6.09
C TYR A 70 11.64 5.51 -7.47
N GLY A 71 12.92 5.30 -7.76
CA GLY A 71 13.36 4.95 -9.10
C GLY A 71 14.77 4.37 -9.15
N ASP A 72 15.14 3.89 -10.34
CA ASP A 72 16.49 3.43 -10.68
C ASP A 72 17.23 4.57 -11.41
N ARG A 73 18.14 5.25 -10.67
CA ARG A 73 19.03 6.27 -11.22
C ARG A 73 20.38 5.64 -11.56
N GLN A 74 20.47 5.12 -12.79
CA GLN A 74 21.72 4.61 -13.38
C GLN A 74 22.33 3.44 -12.58
N GLY A 75 21.50 2.50 -12.12
CA GLY A 75 21.91 1.39 -11.28
C GLY A 75 22.12 1.80 -9.82
N THR A 76 21.35 2.77 -9.34
CA THR A 76 21.26 3.12 -7.92
C THR A 76 19.83 3.46 -7.60
N GLY A 77 19.26 2.72 -6.67
CA GLY A 77 17.92 3.02 -6.18
C GLY A 77 17.90 4.36 -5.45
N VAL A 78 16.86 5.15 -5.69
CA VAL A 78 16.66 6.44 -5.01
C VAL A 78 15.23 6.56 -4.50
N ILE A 79 15.07 7.30 -3.41
CA ILE A 79 13.77 7.80 -2.95
C ILE A 79 13.87 9.31 -2.84
N ARG A 80 12.96 10.04 -3.49
CA ARG A 80 12.92 11.50 -3.49
C ARG A 80 11.63 11.99 -2.83
N GLU A 81 11.75 13.00 -1.97
CA GLU A 81 10.64 13.56 -1.22
C GLU A 81 10.09 14.83 -1.89
N TYR A 82 8.78 14.90 -2.05
CA TYR A 82 8.08 16.02 -2.68
C TYR A 82 6.97 16.57 -1.78
N ASP A 83 6.84 17.89 -1.78
CA ASP A 83 5.67 18.59 -1.28
C ASP A 83 4.65 18.73 -2.40
N VAL A 84 3.37 18.63 -2.03
CA VAL A 84 2.26 18.95 -2.93
C VAL A 84 2.08 20.46 -2.97
N VAL A 85 2.20 21.03 -4.16
CA VAL A 85 1.92 22.44 -4.41
C VAL A 85 0.50 22.58 -4.93
N ALA A 86 -0.32 23.32 -4.19
CA ALA A 86 -1.68 23.63 -4.59
C ALA A 86 -1.70 24.45 -5.89
N GLY A 87 -2.61 24.11 -6.79
CA GLY A 87 -2.79 24.71 -8.10
C GLY A 87 -3.97 24.08 -8.82
N ASP A 88 -4.24 24.54 -10.04
CA ASP A 88 -5.21 23.93 -10.96
C ASP A 88 -4.55 23.74 -12.34
N PRO A 89 -3.92 22.57 -12.60
CA PRO A 89 -3.81 21.41 -11.71
C PRO A 89 -2.74 21.57 -10.60
N PRO A 90 -2.77 20.74 -9.54
CA PRO A 90 -1.70 20.70 -8.55
C PRO A 90 -0.39 20.15 -9.14
N SER A 91 0.72 20.37 -8.46
CA SER A 91 2.05 19.87 -8.88
C SER A 91 2.89 19.38 -7.70
N LEU A 92 4.03 18.75 -7.98
CA LEU A 92 4.96 18.27 -6.97
C LEU A 92 6.24 19.12 -6.98
N ALA A 93 6.58 19.69 -5.83
CA ALA A 93 7.85 20.39 -5.61
C ALA A 93 8.83 19.47 -4.88
N TYR A 94 9.97 19.18 -5.50
CA TYR A 94 11.05 18.46 -4.84
C TYR A 94 11.54 19.25 -3.62
N THR A 95 11.61 18.59 -2.47
CA THR A 95 11.98 19.23 -1.20
C THR A 95 13.47 19.49 -1.04
N GLY A 96 14.29 18.93 -1.94
CA GLY A 96 15.74 18.89 -1.78
C GLY A 96 16.25 17.67 -1.00
N ARG A 97 15.34 16.80 -0.51
CA ARG A 97 15.70 15.61 0.26
C ARG A 97 15.57 14.34 -0.58
N GLU A 98 16.63 13.56 -0.60
CA GLU A 98 16.67 12.23 -1.20
C GLU A 98 17.37 11.23 -0.28
N VAL A 99 17.14 9.97 -0.57
CA VAL A 99 17.83 8.81 0.00
C VAL A 99 18.42 8.02 -1.14
N LEU A 100 19.70 7.64 -1.02
CA LEU A 100 20.33 6.66 -1.89
C LEU A 100 20.18 5.27 -1.27
N LEU A 101 19.68 4.29 -2.02
CA LEU A 101 19.42 2.96 -1.49
C LEU A 101 20.68 2.09 -1.45
N GLN A 102 21.71 2.58 -0.77
CA GLN A 102 23.05 2.03 -0.71
C GLN A 102 23.48 1.74 0.74
N VAL A 103 24.38 0.77 0.91
CA VAL A 103 25.10 0.50 2.16
C VAL A 103 26.60 0.62 1.90
N GLY A 104 27.29 1.48 2.64
CA GLY A 104 28.71 1.76 2.47
C GLY A 104 29.06 2.28 1.07
N GLY A 105 28.12 3.00 0.44
CA GLY A 105 28.23 3.48 -0.94
C GLY A 105 28.06 2.40 -2.02
N VAL A 106 27.64 1.19 -1.65
CA VAL A 106 27.33 0.10 -2.58
C VAL A 106 25.81 -0.05 -2.67
N ASP A 107 25.29 -0.05 -3.89
CA ASP A 107 23.86 -0.19 -4.12
C ASP A 107 23.30 -1.50 -3.59
N ARG A 108 22.24 -1.39 -2.78
CA ARG A 108 21.60 -2.50 -2.09
C ARG A 108 20.20 -2.78 -2.64
N ILE A 109 19.50 -1.74 -3.07
CA ILE A 109 18.14 -1.82 -3.63
C ILE A 109 18.15 -1.06 -4.98
N PRO A 110 18.81 -1.58 -6.03
CA PRO A 110 18.88 -0.94 -7.35
C PRO A 110 17.52 -0.68 -7.99
N HIS A 111 16.55 -1.53 -7.68
CA HIS A 111 15.28 -1.59 -8.40
C HIS A 111 14.13 -1.63 -7.39
N PRO A 112 13.90 -0.51 -6.67
CA PRO A 112 12.91 -0.42 -5.60
C PRO A 112 11.50 -0.60 -6.18
N THR A 113 10.74 -1.58 -5.70
CA THR A 113 9.44 -1.96 -6.27
C THR A 113 8.42 -2.07 -5.15
N GLY A 114 7.63 -1.01 -4.93
CA GLY A 114 6.64 -0.92 -3.86
C GLY A 114 7.21 -0.39 -2.53
N LEU A 115 6.62 0.67 -1.99
CA LEU A 115 6.97 1.27 -0.70
C LEU A 115 5.70 1.50 0.10
N THR A 116 5.64 0.92 1.30
CA THR A 116 4.44 1.04 2.15
C THR A 116 4.82 1.19 3.61
N TRP A 117 3.91 1.76 4.40
CA TRP A 117 4.15 2.01 5.80
C TRP A 117 2.85 2.12 6.60
N ARG A 118 2.93 1.69 7.86
CA ARG A 118 2.00 2.11 8.91
C ARG A 118 2.71 2.34 10.24
N PRO A 119 2.21 3.23 11.12
CA PRO A 119 2.82 3.46 12.43
C PRO A 119 2.98 2.20 13.26
N ASP A 120 2.00 1.30 13.22
CA ASP A 120 1.98 0.05 14.00
C ASP A 120 2.69 -1.12 13.29
N GLN A 121 2.91 -1.02 11.97
CA GLN A 121 3.52 -2.09 11.17
C GLN A 121 4.95 -1.78 10.72
N GLY A 122 5.41 -0.53 10.75
CA GLY A 122 6.73 -0.16 10.23
C GLY A 122 6.71 0.09 8.72
N THR A 123 7.90 0.18 8.11
CA THR A 123 8.09 0.48 6.69
C THR A 123 8.61 -0.74 5.95
N PHE A 124 8.03 -1.02 4.79
CA PHE A 124 8.44 -2.09 3.90
C PHE A 124 8.77 -1.52 2.52
N LEU A 125 9.86 -2.00 1.92
CA LEU A 125 10.30 -1.62 0.59
C LEU A 125 10.65 -2.89 -0.19
N GLY A 126 10.03 -3.07 -1.35
CA GLY A 126 10.39 -4.16 -2.26
C GLY A 126 11.60 -3.82 -3.10
N ASN A 127 12.31 -4.86 -3.53
CA ASN A 127 13.38 -4.83 -4.51
C ASN A 127 13.15 -5.97 -5.50
N THR A 128 13.23 -5.70 -6.79
CA THR A 128 13.07 -6.75 -7.80
C THR A 128 14.23 -6.73 -8.77
N VAL A 129 15.13 -7.71 -8.69
CA VAL A 129 16.28 -7.81 -9.60
C VAL A 129 16.21 -9.12 -10.36
N ALA A 130 16.19 -9.04 -11.69
CA ALA A 130 16.05 -10.22 -12.57
C ALA A 130 14.87 -11.13 -12.20
N GLY A 131 13.75 -10.53 -11.78
CA GLY A 131 12.53 -11.25 -11.39
C GLY A 131 12.58 -11.90 -10.00
N VAL A 132 13.65 -11.69 -9.22
CA VAL A 132 13.78 -12.14 -7.83
C VAL A 132 13.40 -11.02 -6.89
N GLY A 133 12.42 -11.28 -6.02
CA GLY A 133 11.94 -10.32 -5.03
C GLY A 133 12.71 -10.37 -3.72
N THR A 134 12.96 -9.21 -3.12
CA THR A 134 13.42 -9.07 -1.73
C THR A 134 12.60 -7.98 -1.07
N ILE A 135 12.05 -8.25 0.12
CA ILE A 135 11.32 -7.27 0.91
C ILE A 135 12.25 -6.82 2.04
N PHE A 136 12.49 -5.52 2.11
CA PHE A 136 13.25 -4.87 3.17
C PHE A 136 12.29 -4.32 4.21
N VAL A 137 12.59 -4.56 5.49
CA VAL A 137 11.97 -3.85 6.62
C VAL A 137 12.91 -2.72 7.01
N LEU A 138 12.40 -1.49 7.01
CA LEU A 138 13.23 -0.29 7.17
C LEU A 138 12.89 0.49 8.44
N ASP A 139 13.92 1.01 9.10
CA ASP A 139 13.83 2.14 10.00
C ASP A 139 13.79 3.42 9.17
N TRP A 140 12.59 3.99 9.05
CA TRP A 140 12.39 5.21 8.29
C TRP A 140 13.14 6.42 8.84
N ALA A 141 13.26 6.52 10.17
CA ALA A 141 13.91 7.68 10.77
C ALA A 141 15.41 7.64 10.50
N ALA A 142 16.03 6.46 10.62
CA ALA A 142 17.43 6.25 10.28
C ALA A 142 17.69 6.53 8.79
N LEU A 143 16.85 5.97 7.90
CA LEU A 143 16.92 6.17 6.44
C LEU A 143 17.06 7.64 6.05
N TRP A 144 16.23 8.50 6.64
CA TRP A 144 16.21 9.93 6.35
C TRP A 144 17.24 10.76 7.11
N THR A 145 17.77 10.23 8.21
CA THR A 145 18.83 10.88 8.98
C THR A 145 20.16 10.70 8.27
N ASP A 146 20.42 9.48 7.78
CA ASP A 146 21.68 9.12 7.14
C ASP A 146 21.66 9.50 5.65
N GLY A 147 20.49 9.49 5.02
CA GLY A 147 20.36 9.69 3.57
C GLY A 147 20.70 8.43 2.76
N ASP A 148 20.89 7.31 3.43
CA ASP A 148 21.17 6.00 2.85
C ASP A 148 20.67 4.84 3.74
N LEU A 149 21.07 3.61 3.43
CA LEU A 149 20.62 2.40 4.14
C LEU A 149 21.56 1.95 5.27
N ASP A 150 22.65 2.66 5.59
CA ASP A 150 23.71 2.17 6.49
C ASP A 150 23.20 1.69 7.85
N ASN A 151 22.24 2.40 8.42
CA ASN A 151 21.60 2.03 9.69
C ASN A 151 20.09 1.82 9.57
N ALA A 152 19.55 1.77 8.35
CA ALA A 152 18.12 1.75 8.10
C ALA A 152 17.55 0.33 7.90
N ILE A 153 18.35 -0.65 7.51
CA ILE A 153 17.85 -2.01 7.26
C ILE A 153 17.66 -2.75 8.59
N LEU A 154 16.41 -3.07 8.92
CA LEU A 154 16.05 -3.85 10.10
C LEU A 154 15.97 -5.35 9.80
N ALA A 155 15.48 -5.71 8.62
CA ALA A 155 15.43 -7.08 8.12
C ALA A 155 15.41 -7.11 6.59
N GLU A 156 15.86 -8.22 6.04
CA GLU A 156 15.78 -8.54 4.62
C GLU A 156 15.12 -9.90 4.46
N VAL A 157 14.08 -9.98 3.65
CA VAL A 157 13.27 -11.19 3.48
C VAL A 157 13.23 -11.55 2.00
N ALA A 158 13.61 -12.77 1.65
CA ALA A 158 13.45 -13.26 0.29
C ALA A 158 11.96 -13.44 -0.04
N ASP A 159 11.46 -12.82 -1.11
CA ASP A 159 10.12 -13.12 -1.64
C ASP A 159 10.23 -14.28 -2.63
N ASP A 160 10.20 -15.49 -2.08
CA ASP A 160 10.32 -16.76 -2.78
C ASP A 160 8.98 -17.45 -3.04
N ALA A 161 7.87 -16.82 -2.63
CA ALA A 161 6.52 -17.34 -2.84
C ALA A 161 6.05 -17.24 -4.30
N LEU A 162 6.64 -16.35 -5.10
CA LEU A 162 6.39 -16.26 -6.54
C LEU A 162 7.61 -15.71 -7.29
N THR A 163 7.76 -16.12 -8.54
CA THR A 163 8.68 -15.47 -9.49
C THR A 163 8.08 -14.14 -10.00
N GLY A 164 8.91 -13.24 -10.52
CA GLY A 164 8.45 -11.95 -11.06
C GLY A 164 8.48 -10.80 -10.05
N GLY A 165 9.17 -10.97 -8.92
CA GLY A 165 9.43 -9.91 -7.96
C GLY A 165 8.31 -9.66 -6.95
N THR A 166 8.46 -8.52 -6.27
CA THR A 166 7.64 -8.15 -5.12
C THR A 166 7.26 -6.68 -5.18
N ARG A 167 6.04 -6.35 -4.73
CA ARG A 167 5.41 -5.01 -4.74
C ARG A 167 4.60 -4.83 -3.46
N PRO A 168 5.26 -4.68 -2.30
CA PRO A 168 4.58 -4.67 -1.01
C PRO A 168 3.67 -3.46 -0.87
N GLU A 169 2.44 -3.72 -0.44
CA GLU A 169 1.47 -2.71 -0.01
C GLU A 169 0.72 -3.21 1.24
N LEU A 170 0.63 -2.38 2.27
CA LEU A 170 -0.14 -2.73 3.47
C LEU A 170 -1.63 -2.55 3.22
N VAL A 171 -2.40 -3.59 3.46
CA VAL A 171 -3.85 -3.63 3.24
C VAL A 171 -4.60 -4.21 4.44
N PRO A 172 -5.81 -3.73 4.77
CA PRO A 172 -6.64 -4.33 5.80
C PRO A 172 -7.45 -5.50 5.23
N VAL A 173 -7.38 -6.66 5.88
CA VAL A 173 -8.15 -7.86 5.52
C VAL A 173 -8.67 -8.51 6.80
N ALA A 174 -9.99 -8.70 6.89
CA ALA A 174 -10.68 -9.30 8.04
C ALA A 174 -10.28 -8.69 9.41
N GLY A 175 -10.08 -7.37 9.46
CA GLY A 175 -9.71 -6.66 10.68
C GLY A 175 -8.24 -6.77 11.08
N ALA A 176 -7.38 -7.33 10.23
CA ALA A 176 -5.93 -7.35 10.42
C ALA A 176 -5.22 -6.70 9.22
N TRP A 177 -4.09 -6.04 9.49
CA TRP A 177 -3.22 -5.55 8.43
C TRP A 177 -2.38 -6.69 7.86
N ARG A 178 -2.32 -6.76 6.53
CA ARG A 178 -1.55 -7.71 5.75
C ARG A 178 -0.64 -6.96 4.81
N LEU A 179 0.53 -7.54 4.52
CA LEU A 179 1.39 -7.03 3.46
C LEU A 179 0.99 -7.76 2.17
N ALA A 180 0.22 -7.09 1.33
CA ALA A 180 -0.08 -7.55 -0.02
C ALA A 180 1.14 -7.42 -0.91
N SER A 181 1.36 -8.37 -1.82
CA SER A 181 2.37 -8.27 -2.86
C SER A 181 1.94 -9.03 -4.12
N ALA A 182 2.47 -8.63 -5.27
CA ALA A 182 2.22 -9.25 -6.56
C ALA A 182 3.48 -9.30 -7.42
N GLY A 183 3.52 -10.24 -8.36
CA GLY A 183 4.61 -10.37 -9.33
C GLY A 183 4.32 -9.63 -10.64
N TYR A 184 5.35 -9.54 -11.47
CA TYR A 184 5.28 -9.08 -12.85
C TYR A 184 5.21 -10.27 -13.81
N LEU A 185 4.03 -10.87 -13.91
CA LEU A 185 3.80 -12.08 -14.70
C LEU A 185 2.60 -11.90 -15.64
N GLU A 186 2.67 -12.53 -16.81
CA GLU A 186 1.57 -12.53 -17.80
C GLU A 186 0.38 -13.40 -17.35
N ALA A 187 0.68 -14.54 -16.74
CA ALA A 187 -0.29 -15.57 -16.42
C ALA A 187 -0.02 -16.09 -15.01
N ASP A 188 -1.08 -16.64 -14.39
CA ASP A 188 -1.04 -17.23 -13.06
C ASP A 188 -0.46 -16.29 -11.98
N ASN A 189 -0.61 -14.97 -12.19
CA ASN A 189 -0.18 -13.98 -11.21
C ASN A 189 -1.07 -14.06 -9.97
N THR A 190 -0.46 -13.87 -8.81
CA THR A 190 -1.16 -13.97 -7.53
C THR A 190 -0.93 -12.73 -6.69
N LEU A 191 -2.02 -12.24 -6.10
CA LEU A 191 -1.99 -11.40 -4.92
C LEU A 191 -1.64 -12.30 -3.74
N ARG A 192 -0.56 -11.99 -3.04
CA ARG A 192 -0.06 -12.74 -1.89
C ARG A 192 -0.23 -11.87 -0.65
N LEU A 193 -0.84 -12.40 0.39
CA LEU A 193 -0.98 -11.70 1.65
C LEU A 193 -0.05 -12.29 2.69
N TYR A 194 0.87 -11.48 3.19
CA TYR A 194 1.78 -11.87 4.26
C TYR A 194 1.35 -11.31 5.61
N ASP A 195 1.66 -12.04 6.69
CA ASP A 195 1.59 -11.51 8.05
C ASP A 195 2.81 -10.59 8.30
N PRO A 196 2.62 -9.27 8.50
CA PRO A 196 3.74 -8.34 8.62
C PRO A 196 4.57 -8.58 9.89
N GLY A 197 3.96 -9.15 10.94
CA GLY A 197 4.65 -9.46 12.20
C GLY A 197 5.59 -10.65 12.02
N ALA A 198 5.10 -11.73 11.40
CA ALA A 198 5.91 -12.90 11.07
C ALA A 198 7.02 -12.55 10.08
N LEU A 199 6.70 -11.73 9.05
CA LEU A 199 7.65 -11.34 8.01
C LEU A 199 8.90 -10.63 8.56
N LYS A 200 8.75 -9.78 9.59
CA LYS A 200 9.88 -9.08 10.23
C LYS A 200 10.91 -10.00 10.88
N ALA A 201 10.53 -11.23 11.22
CA ALA A 201 11.40 -12.21 11.87
C ALA A 201 11.81 -13.35 10.91
N ALA A 202 11.28 -13.34 9.69
CA ALA A 202 11.49 -14.38 8.69
C ALA A 202 12.76 -14.12 7.87
N ALA A 203 13.30 -15.18 7.29
CA ALA A 203 14.31 -15.11 6.24
C ALA A 203 13.69 -15.12 4.84
N ALA A 204 12.53 -15.77 4.70
CA ALA A 204 11.82 -15.90 3.43
C ALA A 204 10.30 -15.87 3.61
N THR A 205 9.58 -15.51 2.54
CA THR A 205 8.11 -15.53 2.53
C THR A 205 7.50 -16.93 2.61
N SER A 206 8.27 -17.96 2.27
CA SER A 206 7.91 -19.36 2.45
C SER A 206 8.06 -19.86 3.89
N ASP A 207 8.63 -19.06 4.79
CA ASP A 207 8.76 -19.45 6.20
C ASP A 207 7.37 -19.66 6.85
N PRO A 208 7.23 -20.64 7.76
CA PRO A 208 5.93 -20.98 8.34
C PRO A 208 5.23 -19.78 8.99
N GLY A 209 4.00 -19.51 8.56
CA GLY A 209 3.16 -18.44 9.11
C GLY A 209 3.36 -17.07 8.47
N VAL A 210 4.28 -16.91 7.50
CA VAL A 210 4.44 -15.67 6.75
C VAL A 210 3.35 -15.51 5.70
N LEU A 211 3.23 -16.45 4.75
CA LEU A 211 2.15 -16.45 3.76
C LEU A 211 0.82 -16.85 4.42
N VAL A 212 -0.15 -15.92 4.40
CA VAL A 212 -1.49 -16.09 4.98
C VAL A 212 -2.47 -16.63 3.95
N SER A 213 -2.51 -16.03 2.77
CA SER A 213 -3.39 -16.45 1.68
C SER A 213 -2.89 -15.94 0.32
N THR A 214 -3.46 -16.50 -0.73
CA THR A 214 -3.28 -16.05 -2.11
C THR A 214 -4.61 -15.90 -2.81
N ALA A 215 -4.66 -14.99 -3.79
CA ALA A 215 -5.78 -14.81 -4.69
C ALA A 215 -5.28 -14.50 -6.10
N ALA A 216 -6.13 -14.71 -7.11
CA ALA A 216 -5.81 -14.30 -8.47
C ALA A 216 -5.75 -12.77 -8.58
N ILE A 217 -4.78 -12.27 -9.33
CA ILE A 217 -4.68 -10.87 -9.72
C ILE A 217 -4.35 -10.79 -11.22
N GLY A 218 -4.62 -9.64 -11.84
CA GLY A 218 -4.31 -9.42 -13.24
C GLY A 218 -2.81 -9.51 -13.56
N PRO A 219 -2.48 -9.50 -14.86
CA PRO A 219 -1.10 -9.63 -15.34
C PRO A 219 -0.27 -8.36 -15.08
N TRP A 220 1.05 -8.46 -15.19
CA TRP A 220 1.96 -7.31 -15.30
C TRP A 220 1.77 -6.24 -14.24
N VAL A 221 1.50 -6.64 -12.99
CA VAL A 221 1.37 -5.69 -11.87
C VAL A 221 2.73 -5.06 -11.63
N GLN A 222 2.78 -3.73 -11.63
CA GLN A 222 3.97 -2.93 -11.37
C GLN A 222 3.96 -2.29 -9.97
N SER A 223 2.78 -1.96 -9.44
CA SER A 223 2.61 -1.61 -8.03
C SER A 223 1.20 -1.86 -7.54
N LEU A 224 1.05 -1.89 -6.23
CA LEU A 224 -0.21 -1.95 -5.51
C LEU A 224 -0.37 -0.67 -4.70
N ALA A 225 -1.57 -0.14 -4.63
CA ALA A 225 -1.92 0.99 -3.77
C ALA A 225 -3.30 0.78 -3.15
N TYR A 226 -3.40 0.86 -1.83
CA TYR A 226 -4.65 0.75 -1.12
C TYR A 226 -5.17 2.12 -0.71
N VAL A 227 -6.48 2.29 -0.87
CA VAL A 227 -7.16 3.57 -0.63
C VAL A 227 -8.17 3.38 0.48
N ASP A 228 -7.71 3.65 1.70
CA ASP A 228 -8.47 3.47 2.94
C ASP A 228 -9.89 4.05 2.87
N ASP A 229 -10.04 5.28 2.35
CA ASP A 229 -11.32 5.99 2.33
C ASP A 229 -12.39 5.34 1.44
N LEU A 230 -11.97 4.51 0.47
CA LEU A 230 -12.86 3.81 -0.47
C LEU A 230 -12.82 2.29 -0.29
N GLU A 231 -11.94 1.80 0.57
CA GLU A 231 -11.67 0.39 0.77
C GLU A 231 -11.29 -0.36 -0.54
N LEU A 232 -10.60 0.34 -1.44
CA LEU A 232 -10.20 -0.18 -2.76
C LEU A 232 -8.71 -0.50 -2.81
N LEU A 233 -8.38 -1.63 -3.43
CA LEU A 233 -7.03 -1.92 -3.91
C LEU A 233 -6.93 -1.55 -5.39
N ILE A 234 -5.90 -0.78 -5.73
CA ILE A 234 -5.51 -0.47 -7.10
C ILE A 234 -4.26 -1.26 -7.44
N ALA A 235 -4.29 -1.99 -8.53
CA ALA A 235 -3.11 -2.54 -9.17
C ALA A 235 -2.76 -1.69 -10.40
N ALA A 236 -1.63 -1.00 -10.35
CA ALA A 236 -1.03 -0.38 -11.52
C ALA A 236 -0.34 -1.47 -12.35
N GLN A 237 -0.65 -1.51 -13.63
CA GLN A 237 -0.27 -2.61 -14.52
C GLN A 237 0.16 -2.08 -15.89
N ASN A 238 0.88 -2.93 -16.61
CA ASN A 238 1.03 -2.77 -18.05
C ASN A 238 -0.03 -3.56 -18.83
N LEU A 239 -0.43 -3.05 -19.99
CA LEU A 239 -1.35 -3.76 -20.90
C LEU A 239 -0.67 -4.97 -21.53
N ALA A 240 0.63 -4.85 -21.80
CA ALA A 240 1.52 -5.90 -22.28
C ALA A 240 2.89 -5.76 -21.60
N TYR A 241 3.78 -6.73 -21.80
CA TYR A 241 5.15 -6.67 -21.27
C TYR A 241 5.81 -5.33 -21.66
N GLY A 242 6.12 -4.54 -20.64
CA GLY A 242 6.77 -3.25 -20.71
C GLY A 242 6.01 -2.16 -21.47
N SER A 243 4.67 -2.23 -21.56
CA SER A 243 3.92 -1.25 -22.37
C SER A 243 2.45 -1.09 -22.00
N GLY A 244 1.96 0.15 -22.13
CA GLY A 244 0.57 0.53 -21.92
C GLY A 244 0.21 0.65 -20.44
N TRP A 245 -0.86 1.38 -20.14
CA TRP A 245 -1.25 1.67 -18.77
C TRP A 245 -2.59 1.03 -18.48
N ARG A 246 -2.65 0.30 -17.37
CA ARG A 246 -3.88 -0.27 -16.83
C ARG A 246 -3.93 -0.05 -15.34
N LEU A 247 -5.11 0.34 -14.85
CA LEU A 247 -5.47 0.20 -13.45
C LEU A 247 -6.53 -0.89 -13.33
N SER A 248 -6.28 -1.91 -12.51
CA SER A 248 -7.33 -2.76 -11.97
C SER A 248 -7.72 -2.23 -10.60
N VAL A 249 -9.00 -1.91 -10.42
CA VAL A 249 -9.53 -1.34 -9.17
C VAL A 249 -10.58 -2.30 -8.63
N ALA A 250 -10.42 -2.74 -7.39
CA ALA A 250 -11.36 -3.67 -6.77
C ALA A 250 -11.39 -3.52 -5.24
N PRO A 251 -12.54 -3.76 -4.60
CA PRO A 251 -12.58 -3.91 -3.15
C PRO A 251 -11.86 -5.20 -2.74
N LEU A 252 -11.26 -5.19 -1.55
CA LEU A 252 -10.74 -6.40 -0.94
C LEU A 252 -11.88 -7.18 -0.27
N THR A 253 -11.91 -8.48 -0.52
CA THR A 253 -12.84 -9.41 0.11
C THR A 253 -12.33 -9.84 1.48
N ALA A 254 -13.22 -10.35 2.33
CA ALA A 254 -12.87 -10.74 3.71
C ALA A 254 -11.83 -11.88 3.77
N ASP A 255 -11.74 -12.73 2.75
CA ASP A 255 -10.74 -13.79 2.60
C ASP A 255 -9.44 -13.32 1.93
N GLY A 256 -9.36 -12.03 1.57
CA GLY A 256 -8.15 -11.41 1.01
C GLY A 256 -8.01 -11.53 -0.50
N GLY A 257 -9.07 -11.93 -1.21
CA GLY A 257 -9.15 -11.83 -2.66
C GLY A 257 -9.69 -10.49 -3.16
N LEU A 258 -9.84 -10.37 -4.47
CA LEU A 258 -10.44 -9.22 -5.13
C LEU A 258 -11.94 -9.44 -5.34
N GLY A 259 -12.74 -8.42 -5.07
CA GLY A 259 -14.15 -8.39 -5.44
C GLY A 259 -14.37 -8.13 -6.93
N GLU A 260 -15.45 -7.44 -7.27
CA GLU A 260 -15.66 -7.00 -8.66
C GLU A 260 -14.54 -6.06 -9.11
N VAL A 261 -13.89 -6.41 -10.21
CA VAL A 261 -12.74 -5.66 -10.74
C VAL A 261 -13.20 -4.72 -11.85
N GLN A 262 -12.97 -3.43 -11.65
CA GLN A 262 -13.01 -2.43 -12.70
C GLN A 262 -11.66 -2.35 -13.39
N ILE A 263 -11.68 -2.27 -14.73
CA ILE A 263 -10.49 -2.07 -15.55
C ILE A 263 -10.54 -0.67 -16.17
N ILE A 264 -9.44 0.07 -16.04
CA ILE A 264 -9.24 1.38 -16.66
C ILE A 264 -7.96 1.28 -17.48
N ASP A 265 -8.10 1.33 -18.80
CA ASP A 265 -6.99 1.27 -19.75
C ASP A 265 -6.77 2.66 -20.34
N GLU A 266 -5.51 3.10 -20.35
CA GLU A 266 -5.10 4.35 -20.97
C GLU A 266 -3.98 4.11 -21.98
N ASP A 267 -4.10 4.77 -23.13
CA ASP A 267 -3.09 4.77 -24.19
C ASP A 267 -2.32 6.09 -24.16
N LEU A 268 -1.43 6.21 -23.16
CA LEU A 268 -0.57 7.38 -22.99
C LEU A 268 0.81 7.16 -23.63
N PRO A 269 1.45 8.21 -24.17
CA PRO A 269 2.53 8.08 -25.13
C PRO A 269 3.90 7.69 -24.56
N SER A 270 4.10 7.57 -23.23
CA SER A 270 5.45 7.35 -22.67
C SER A 270 5.52 6.38 -21.49
N GLY A 271 6.39 5.39 -21.66
CA GLY A 271 6.90 4.52 -20.60
C GLY A 271 5.91 3.50 -20.04
N GLU A 272 6.42 2.68 -19.13
CA GLU A 272 5.63 1.76 -18.32
C GLU A 272 4.96 2.53 -17.19
N LEU A 273 3.71 2.21 -16.87
CA LEU A 273 3.11 2.65 -15.62
C LEU A 273 3.69 1.82 -14.48
N GLU A 274 4.38 2.47 -13.56
CA GLU A 274 5.19 1.81 -12.52
C GLU A 274 4.60 2.04 -11.12
N GLY A 275 3.98 3.21 -10.91
CA GLY A 275 3.45 3.65 -9.62
C GLY A 275 2.10 4.30 -9.71
N VAL A 276 1.28 4.12 -8.66
CA VAL A 276 0.13 4.96 -8.35
C VAL A 276 0.08 5.24 -6.85
N ALA A 277 -0.17 6.49 -6.48
CA ALA A 277 -0.49 6.88 -5.11
C ALA A 277 -1.69 7.81 -5.13
N TRP A 278 -2.79 7.43 -4.48
CA TRP A 278 -3.98 8.26 -4.40
C TRP A 278 -3.99 9.06 -3.09
N LEU A 279 -4.16 10.38 -3.18
CA LEU A 279 -4.16 11.27 -2.03
C LEU A 279 -5.55 11.39 -1.34
N GLY A 280 -6.51 10.55 -1.69
CA GLY A 280 -7.84 10.47 -1.07
C GLY A 280 -8.96 11.00 -1.97
N VAL A 281 -10.20 10.77 -1.55
CA VAL A 281 -11.41 11.11 -2.30
C VAL A 281 -11.50 12.63 -2.54
N GLY A 282 -11.81 13.03 -3.78
CA GLY A 282 -11.87 14.44 -4.17
C GLY A 282 -10.51 15.14 -4.22
N SER A 283 -9.43 14.36 -4.15
CA SER A 283 -8.05 14.79 -4.38
C SER A 283 -7.53 14.23 -5.70
N PHE A 284 -6.23 14.38 -5.93
CA PHE A 284 -5.55 13.83 -7.10
C PHE A 284 -4.79 12.54 -6.73
N ALA A 285 -4.34 11.84 -7.76
CA ALA A 285 -3.39 10.75 -7.71
C ALA A 285 -2.09 11.18 -8.37
N VAL A 286 -0.99 10.62 -7.89
CA VAL A 286 0.31 10.69 -8.55
C VAL A 286 0.55 9.35 -9.24
N LEU A 287 0.87 9.38 -10.53
CA LEU A 287 1.32 8.21 -11.27
C LEU A 287 2.80 8.37 -11.58
N VAL A 288 3.55 7.28 -11.55
CA VAL A 288 4.97 7.26 -11.87
C VAL A 288 5.23 6.33 -13.04
N THR A 289 6.13 6.73 -13.92
CA THR A 289 6.51 5.96 -15.10
C THR A 289 8.02 5.77 -15.18
N SER A 290 8.44 4.76 -15.93
CA SER A 290 9.86 4.52 -16.22
C SER A 290 10.45 5.45 -17.29
N ALA A 291 9.66 6.40 -17.81
CA ALA A 291 10.12 7.33 -18.84
C ALA A 291 11.21 8.28 -18.31
N ALA A 292 12.08 8.78 -19.20
CA ALA A 292 13.12 9.74 -18.84
C ALA A 292 12.59 11.19 -18.70
N ALA A 293 11.43 11.46 -19.29
CA ALA A 293 10.71 12.72 -19.22
C ALA A 293 9.24 12.40 -18.99
N ASP A 294 8.51 13.34 -18.39
CA ASP A 294 7.11 13.15 -17.99
C ASP A 294 6.98 11.85 -17.18
N ASN A 295 7.76 11.73 -16.11
CA ASN A 295 7.85 10.52 -15.30
C ASN A 295 7.08 10.62 -13.97
N LEU A 296 6.51 11.79 -13.70
CA LEU A 296 5.57 12.03 -12.62
C LEU A 296 4.31 12.66 -13.23
N TRP A 297 3.17 12.00 -13.08
CA TRP A 297 1.89 12.45 -13.62
C TRP A 297 0.93 12.78 -12.50
N ILE A 298 0.10 13.79 -12.75
CA ILE A 298 -0.99 14.19 -11.88
C ILE A 298 -2.29 13.78 -12.56
N ALA A 299 -3.13 13.06 -11.83
CA ALA A 299 -4.41 12.60 -12.32
C ALA A 299 -5.52 12.81 -11.28
N ALA A 300 -6.77 12.90 -11.71
CA ALA A 300 -7.92 12.73 -10.82
C ALA A 300 -8.39 11.27 -10.88
N LEU A 301 -8.75 10.71 -9.73
CA LEU A 301 -9.47 9.45 -9.60
C LEU A 301 -10.79 9.79 -8.93
N ASP A 302 -11.85 9.94 -9.73
CA ASP A 302 -13.15 10.38 -9.24
C ASP A 302 -14.11 9.20 -9.14
N PRO A 303 -14.76 8.97 -7.97
CA PRO A 303 -15.85 8.02 -7.88
C PRO A 303 -16.97 8.36 -8.87
N VAL A 304 -17.47 7.36 -9.60
CA VAL A 304 -18.56 7.48 -10.60
C VAL A 304 -19.76 6.61 -10.27
#